data_AF-A0AAT9HSJ9-F1
#
_entry.id   AF-A0AAT9HSJ9-F1
#
_cell.length_a   1.000
_cell.length_b   1.000
_cell.length_c   1.000
_cell.angle_alpha   90.00
_cell.angle_beta   90.00
_cell.angle_gamma   90.00
#
_symmetry.space_group_name_H-M   'P 1'
#
loop_
_entity.id
_entity.type
_entity.pdbx_description
1 polymer ?
#
loop_
_entity_poly.entity_id
_entity_poly.type
_entity_poly.pdbx_seq_one_letter_code
_entity_poly.pdbx_strand_id
1 'polypeptide(L)'
;MDPAVQKAAYEALGDKKGAAVAIDPETGRILAAVSTPSYDPSSLTDANTAGGAWRELTTDPDKPLTNRALRQPLAPGSTFKLVVAAAALEDGLYTSVDQRTDSPDPYTLPGTVRDLGNENPNAPCENASIRVALQYSCNNVFAKMAVALGQDKMRAMAEKFGFNDETQDVPVRAYPSVYPSDMEPSQTALTGIGQFDVTATPLQVAMVSAALANGGELVSPHMVSRVTDSGGGVLKDYDAESTTERIVSASTAEQLRSAMQTVVEEGTGSNARIAGATVGGKTGTAQRGENNSKSPYAWFTSYAESDSGKKVAVAVLVEQSDAARSEVSGNGLAAPVAKAAMEAALRD
;
A
#
# COMPACT_ATOMS: atom_id res chain seq x y z
N MET A 1 13.52 13.74 0.57
CA MET A 1 12.61 13.69 1.73
C MET A 1 12.18 15.09 2.12
N ASP A 2 10.92 15.24 2.53
CA ASP A 2 10.34 16.45 3.06
C ASP A 2 10.22 16.34 4.60
N PRO A 3 10.89 17.21 5.38
CA PRO A 3 10.86 17.13 6.84
C PRO A 3 9.47 17.28 7.46
N ALA A 4 8.58 18.08 6.85
CA ALA A 4 7.23 18.28 7.36
C ALA A 4 6.37 17.04 7.15
N VAL A 5 6.47 16.40 5.97
CA VAL A 5 5.76 15.14 5.67
C VAL A 5 6.27 14.00 6.57
N GLN A 6 7.60 13.88 6.70
CA GLN A 6 8.23 12.87 7.57
C GLN A 6 7.76 13.03 9.03
N LYS A 7 7.78 14.26 9.55
CA LYS A 7 7.37 14.55 10.93
C LYS A 7 5.88 14.27 11.14
N ALA A 8 5.01 14.73 10.24
CA ALA A 8 3.57 14.51 10.34
C ALA A 8 3.21 13.02 10.34
N ALA A 9 3.83 12.23 9.45
CA ALA A 9 3.61 10.79 9.40
C ALA A 9 4.11 10.08 10.67
N TYR A 10 5.28 10.47 11.18
CA TYR A 10 5.88 9.89 12.39
C TYR A 10 5.05 10.20 13.65
N GLU A 11 4.64 11.46 13.84
CA GLU A 11 3.81 11.88 14.98
C GLU A 11 2.42 11.23 14.94
N ALA A 12 1.83 11.07 13.74
CA ALA A 12 0.54 10.41 13.60
C ALA A 12 0.59 8.90 13.88
N LEU A 13 1.70 8.23 13.55
CA LEU A 13 1.95 6.86 14.00
C LEU A 13 2.02 6.81 15.53
N GLY A 14 2.78 7.71 16.16
CA GLY A 14 2.97 7.75 17.61
C GLY A 14 3.57 6.43 18.11
N ASP A 15 2.98 5.87 19.16
CA ASP A 15 3.47 4.62 19.78
C ASP A 15 3.04 3.35 19.02
N LYS A 16 2.28 3.48 17.92
CA LYS A 16 1.82 2.32 17.17
C LYS A 16 2.99 1.71 16.41
N LYS A 17 3.18 0.39 16.55
CA LYS A 17 4.12 -0.35 15.70
C LYS A 17 3.64 -0.34 14.24
N GLY A 18 4.44 0.22 13.33
CA GLY A 18 4.01 0.41 11.94
C GLY A 18 5.01 1.16 11.08
N ALA A 19 4.56 1.55 9.89
CA ALA A 19 5.32 2.34 8.95
C ALA A 19 4.40 3.14 8.02
N ALA A 20 4.94 4.21 7.43
CA ALA A 20 4.31 4.94 6.36
C ALA A 20 5.35 5.38 5.32
N VAL A 21 4.97 5.37 4.06
CA VAL A 21 5.76 5.88 2.94
C VAL A 21 4.91 6.88 2.16
N ALA A 22 5.48 8.04 1.86
CA ALA A 22 4.88 9.06 1.00
C ALA A 22 5.77 9.32 -0.20
N ILE A 23 5.20 9.30 -1.40
CA ILE A 23 5.88 9.47 -2.69
C ILE A 23 5.20 10.61 -3.43
N ASP A 24 5.99 11.50 -4.02
CA ASP A 24 5.51 12.41 -5.06
C ASP A 24 5.32 11.61 -6.37
N PRO A 25 4.07 11.44 -6.86
CA PRO A 25 3.81 10.61 -8.03
C PRO A 25 4.45 11.11 -9.32
N GLU A 26 4.68 12.42 -9.44
CA GLU A 26 5.17 13.04 -10.68
C GLU A 26 6.70 12.96 -10.79
N THR A 27 7.39 12.88 -9.65
CA THR A 27 8.86 12.86 -9.61
C THR A 27 9.45 11.55 -9.11
N GLY A 28 8.65 10.70 -8.45
CA GLY A 28 9.17 9.50 -7.76
C GLY A 28 9.92 9.82 -6.46
N ARG A 29 10.00 11.09 -6.04
CA ARG A 29 10.69 11.44 -4.79
C ARG A 29 9.97 10.84 -3.59
N ILE A 30 10.72 10.12 -2.76
CA ILE A 30 10.26 9.69 -1.45
C ILE A 30 10.27 10.91 -0.52
N LEU A 31 9.08 11.40 -0.22
CA LEU A 31 8.85 12.52 0.69
C LEU A 31 9.00 12.08 2.14
N ALA A 32 8.47 10.90 2.48
CA ALA A 32 8.62 10.30 3.80
C ALA A 32 8.79 8.78 3.73
N ALA A 33 9.56 8.25 4.66
CA ALA A 33 9.69 6.83 4.95
C ALA A 33 9.89 6.70 6.47
N VAL A 34 8.81 6.40 7.18
CA VAL A 34 8.77 6.32 8.65
C VAL A 34 8.56 4.88 9.10
N SER A 35 9.17 4.53 10.23
CA SER A 35 9.03 3.25 10.92
C SER A 35 8.91 3.52 12.41
N THR A 36 7.95 2.89 13.07
CA THR A 36 7.73 2.99 14.51
C THR A 36 7.61 1.58 15.13
N PRO A 37 8.11 1.37 16.36
CA PRO A 37 8.98 2.28 17.10
C PRO A 37 10.32 2.52 16.37
N SER A 38 10.89 3.71 16.58
CA SER A 38 12.21 4.10 16.08
C SER A 38 13.17 4.22 17.27
N TYR A 39 14.39 4.69 17.02
CA TYR A 39 15.41 4.93 18.04
C TYR A 39 16.18 6.20 17.74
N ASP A 40 16.79 6.79 18.77
CA ASP A 40 17.74 7.88 18.59
C ASP A 40 19.09 7.30 18.14
N PRO A 41 19.56 7.55 16.91
CA PRO A 41 20.84 7.03 16.44
C PRO A 41 22.02 7.57 17.25
N SER A 42 21.89 8.71 17.93
CA SER A 42 22.96 9.28 18.77
C SER A 42 23.32 8.36 19.96
N SER A 43 22.36 7.56 20.43
CA SER A 43 22.56 6.57 21.50
C SER A 43 23.61 5.50 21.16
N LEU A 44 23.90 5.29 19.88
CA LEU A 44 24.88 4.31 19.39
C LEU A 44 26.26 4.91 19.11
N THR A 45 26.46 6.21 19.39
CA THR A 45 27.71 6.92 19.03
C THR A 45 28.72 7.06 20.17
N ASP A 46 28.27 7.04 21.43
CA ASP A 46 29.15 7.14 22.59
C ASP A 46 29.75 5.77 22.96
N ALA A 47 31.08 5.67 22.94
CA ALA A 47 31.80 4.41 23.17
C ALA A 47 31.53 3.76 24.54
N ASN A 48 31.12 4.52 25.56
CA ASN A 48 30.85 4.00 26.90
C ASN A 48 29.42 3.45 27.05
N THR A 49 28.45 4.02 26.32
CA THR A 49 27.02 3.66 26.46
C THR A 49 26.47 2.87 25.28
N ALA A 50 27.11 2.94 24.10
CA ALA A 50 26.64 2.29 22.87
C ALA A 50 26.46 0.78 23.02
N GLY A 51 27.30 0.09 23.81
CA GLY A 51 27.13 -1.34 24.07
C GLY A 51 25.88 -1.70 24.88
N GLY A 52 25.41 -0.78 25.73
CA GLY A 52 24.13 -0.89 26.43
C GLY A 52 22.96 -0.67 25.48
N ALA A 53 22.96 0.47 24.79
CA ALA A 53 21.93 0.85 23.82
C ALA A 53 21.77 -0.19 22.70
N TRP A 54 22.88 -0.74 22.19
CA TRP A 54 22.85 -1.82 21.19
C TRP A 54 22.14 -3.07 21.70
N ARG A 55 22.43 -3.49 22.94
CA ARG A 55 21.76 -4.67 23.53
C ARG A 55 20.27 -4.41 23.74
N GLU A 56 19.89 -3.23 24.19
CA GLU A 56 18.48 -2.85 24.33
C GLU A 56 17.76 -2.92 22.97
N LEU A 57 18.27 -2.23 21.95
CA LEU A 57 17.65 -2.17 20.63
C LEU A 57 17.58 -3.53 19.91
N THR A 58 18.56 -4.41 20.12
CA THR A 58 18.61 -5.74 19.49
C THR A 58 17.78 -6.80 20.21
N THR A 59 17.48 -6.61 21.49
CA THR A 59 16.67 -7.55 22.29
C THR A 59 15.23 -7.09 22.48
N ASP A 60 14.93 -5.83 22.15
CA ASP A 60 13.58 -5.27 22.18
C ASP A 60 12.61 -6.10 21.31
N PRO A 61 11.51 -6.63 21.91
CA PRO A 61 10.52 -7.43 21.19
C PRO A 61 9.76 -6.65 20.10
N ASP A 62 9.71 -5.32 20.19
CA ASP A 62 9.12 -4.44 19.17
C ASP A 62 10.10 -4.07 18.06
N LYS A 63 11.35 -4.55 18.11
CA LYS A 63 12.34 -4.50 17.02
C LYS A 63 12.47 -3.09 16.40
N PRO A 64 12.86 -2.06 17.17
CA PRO A 64 12.99 -0.68 16.70
C PRO A 64 14.03 -0.50 15.58
N LEU A 65 15.00 -1.42 15.46
CA LEU A 65 15.99 -1.44 14.36
C LEU A 65 15.39 -1.84 13.00
N THR A 66 14.16 -2.37 12.97
CA THR A 66 13.55 -2.83 11.73
C THR A 66 13.03 -1.64 10.92
N ASN A 67 13.53 -1.49 9.70
CA ASN A 67 12.94 -0.58 8.73
C ASN A 67 11.66 -1.21 8.14
N ARG A 68 10.52 -1.00 8.80
CA ARG A 68 9.22 -1.56 8.39
C ARG A 68 8.75 -1.06 7.03
N ALA A 69 9.11 0.17 6.67
CA ALA A 69 8.76 0.78 5.39
C ALA A 69 9.37 0.04 4.20
N LEU A 70 10.59 -0.52 4.36
CA LEU A 70 11.38 -1.08 3.26
C LEU A 70 11.77 -2.56 3.42
N ARG A 71 11.82 -3.10 4.64
CA ARG A 71 12.48 -4.38 4.98
C ARG A 71 11.56 -5.40 5.66
N GLN A 72 10.25 -5.13 5.73
CA GLN A 72 9.29 -6.03 6.35
C GLN A 72 8.06 -6.22 5.45
N PRO A 73 8.17 -7.01 4.37
CA PRO A 73 7.02 -7.33 3.53
C PRO A 73 6.02 -8.17 4.35
N LEU A 74 4.75 -7.75 4.34
CA LEU A 74 3.65 -8.42 5.04
C LEU A 74 2.45 -8.57 4.10
N ALA A 75 1.50 -9.43 4.44
CA ALA A 75 0.28 -9.58 3.64
C ALA A 75 -0.42 -8.21 3.47
N PRO A 76 -0.61 -7.72 2.23
CA PRO A 76 -1.20 -6.39 1.98
C PRO A 76 -2.71 -6.34 2.24
N GLY A 77 -3.36 -7.52 2.24
CA GLY A 77 -4.81 -7.61 2.31
C GLY A 77 -5.47 -6.80 1.18
N SER A 78 -6.59 -6.15 1.50
CA SER A 78 -7.43 -5.50 0.49
C SER A 78 -6.80 -4.29 -0.24
N THR A 79 -5.59 -3.83 0.11
CA THR A 79 -4.88 -2.84 -0.73
C THR A 79 -4.45 -3.45 -2.07
N PHE A 80 -4.18 -4.76 -2.11
CA PHE A 80 -3.80 -5.48 -3.34
C PHE A 80 -4.93 -5.56 -4.38
N LYS A 81 -6.19 -5.33 -3.96
CA LYS A 81 -7.36 -5.30 -4.86
C LYS A 81 -7.22 -4.25 -5.96
N LEU A 82 -6.40 -3.20 -5.76
CA LEU A 82 -6.07 -2.23 -6.80
C LEU A 82 -5.29 -2.87 -7.96
N VAL A 83 -4.33 -3.76 -7.66
CA VAL A 83 -3.56 -4.51 -8.66
C VAL A 83 -4.48 -5.48 -9.42
N VAL A 84 -5.39 -6.15 -8.71
CA VAL A 84 -6.37 -7.07 -9.30
C VAL A 84 -7.34 -6.32 -10.22
N ALA A 85 -7.86 -5.17 -9.79
CA ALA A 85 -8.76 -4.35 -10.61
C ALA A 85 -8.03 -3.80 -11.85
N ALA A 86 -6.79 -3.35 -11.70
CA ALA A 86 -5.95 -2.92 -12.82
C ALA A 86 -5.75 -4.05 -13.84
N ALA A 87 -5.42 -5.27 -13.37
CA ALA A 87 -5.28 -6.43 -14.23
C ALA A 87 -6.58 -6.74 -15.00
N ALA A 88 -7.72 -6.67 -14.31
CA ALA A 88 -9.02 -6.96 -14.93
C ALA A 88 -9.44 -5.95 -15.99
N LEU A 89 -9.15 -4.66 -15.78
CA LEU A 89 -9.44 -3.61 -16.76
C LEU A 89 -8.48 -3.69 -17.96
N GLU A 90 -7.18 -3.88 -17.73
CA GLU A 90 -6.19 -3.98 -18.81
C GLU A 90 -6.31 -5.26 -19.64
N ASP A 91 -6.78 -6.37 -19.04
CA ASP A 91 -7.10 -7.60 -19.76
C ASP A 91 -8.41 -7.51 -20.57
N GLY A 92 -9.22 -6.47 -20.32
CA GLY A 92 -10.55 -6.34 -20.91
C GLY A 92 -11.60 -7.29 -20.33
N LEU A 93 -11.31 -7.93 -19.18
CA LEU A 93 -12.27 -8.76 -18.45
C LEU A 93 -13.50 -7.94 -18.03
N TYR A 94 -13.27 -6.68 -17.67
CA TYR A 94 -14.30 -5.65 -17.51
C TYR A 94 -13.88 -4.40 -18.26
N THR A 95 -14.82 -3.74 -18.94
CA THR A 95 -14.53 -2.51 -19.70
C THR A 95 -14.70 -1.25 -18.85
N SER A 96 -15.41 -1.36 -17.73
CA SER A 96 -15.67 -0.25 -16.82
C SER A 96 -15.65 -0.68 -15.35
N VAL A 97 -15.18 0.20 -14.46
CA VAL A 97 -15.33 0.01 -13.01
C VAL A 97 -16.79 0.00 -12.53
N ASP A 98 -17.72 0.49 -13.36
CA ASP A 98 -19.15 0.54 -13.08
C ASP A 98 -19.92 -0.63 -13.73
N GLN A 99 -19.24 -1.45 -14.55
CA GLN A 99 -19.81 -2.69 -15.06
C GLN A 99 -20.06 -3.65 -13.89
N ARG A 100 -21.29 -4.16 -13.80
CA ARG A 100 -21.63 -5.22 -12.83
C ARG A 100 -20.82 -6.48 -13.12
N THR A 101 -20.33 -7.11 -12.06
CA THR A 101 -19.69 -8.43 -12.17
C THR A 101 -20.72 -9.54 -12.04
N ASP A 102 -20.29 -10.77 -12.26
CA ASP A 102 -21.07 -12.00 -12.02
C ASP A 102 -20.56 -12.71 -10.74
N SER A 103 -20.27 -11.97 -9.67
CA SER A 103 -19.63 -12.54 -8.48
C SER A 103 -20.67 -12.94 -7.43
N PRO A 104 -20.93 -14.25 -7.19
CA PRO A 104 -21.87 -14.67 -6.16
C PRO A 104 -21.34 -14.29 -4.76
N ASP A 105 -22.25 -14.13 -3.81
CA ASP A 105 -21.93 -13.88 -2.39
C ASP A 105 -22.70 -14.87 -1.50
N PRO A 106 -22.03 -15.83 -0.84
CA PRO A 106 -20.58 -16.02 -0.80
C PRO A 106 -20.01 -16.61 -2.11
N TYR A 107 -18.69 -16.53 -2.27
CA TYR A 107 -17.97 -17.19 -3.37
C TYR A 107 -17.27 -18.46 -2.89
N THR A 108 -17.69 -19.63 -3.38
CA THR A 108 -17.02 -20.89 -3.07
C THR A 108 -15.66 -20.97 -3.77
N LEU A 109 -14.59 -21.19 -3.01
CA LEU A 109 -13.23 -21.26 -3.55
C LEU A 109 -13.10 -22.50 -4.46
N PRO A 110 -12.57 -22.35 -5.69
CA PRO A 110 -12.49 -23.45 -6.65
C PRO A 110 -11.74 -24.67 -6.12
N GLY A 111 -12.25 -25.87 -6.41
CA GLY A 111 -11.64 -27.12 -5.95
C GLY A 111 -11.81 -27.39 -4.45
N THR A 112 -12.66 -26.63 -3.76
CA THR A 112 -12.94 -26.80 -2.33
C THR A 112 -14.45 -26.71 -2.04
N VAL A 113 -14.84 -26.96 -0.79
CA VAL A 113 -16.19 -26.69 -0.26
C VAL A 113 -16.23 -25.43 0.60
N ARG A 114 -15.16 -24.62 0.57
CA ARG A 114 -14.99 -23.46 1.45
C ARG A 114 -15.54 -22.21 0.79
N ASP A 115 -16.55 -21.63 1.41
CA ASP A 115 -17.07 -20.33 1.03
C ASP A 115 -16.19 -19.19 1.51
N LEU A 116 -15.90 -18.23 0.64
CA LEU A 116 -15.28 -16.96 0.98
C LEU A 116 -16.37 -15.89 1.17
N GLY A 117 -16.49 -15.39 2.39
CA GLY A 117 -17.39 -14.30 2.73
C GLY A 117 -16.74 -12.92 2.70
N ASN A 118 -17.59 -11.91 2.84
CA ASN A 118 -17.22 -10.51 2.98
C ASN A 118 -17.12 -10.08 4.45
N GLU A 119 -16.25 -9.11 4.74
CA GLU A 119 -16.09 -8.58 6.11
C GLU A 119 -17.39 -7.97 6.63
N ASN A 120 -18.09 -7.22 5.77
CA ASN A 120 -19.43 -6.73 6.03
C ASN A 120 -20.45 -7.62 5.29
N PRO A 121 -21.23 -8.46 6.00
CA PRO A 121 -22.20 -9.35 5.38
C PRO A 121 -23.42 -8.62 4.81
N ASN A 122 -23.65 -7.36 5.18
CA ASN A 122 -24.75 -6.54 4.67
C ASN A 122 -24.30 -5.62 3.52
N ALA A 123 -23.03 -5.67 3.10
CA ALA A 123 -22.57 -4.89 1.97
C ALA A 123 -23.17 -5.43 0.66
N PRO A 124 -23.46 -4.57 -0.32
CA PRO A 124 -24.05 -4.98 -1.60
C PRO A 124 -22.99 -5.61 -2.53
N CYS A 125 -22.40 -6.73 -2.09
CA CYS A 125 -21.26 -7.38 -2.73
C CYS A 125 -21.63 -8.43 -3.78
N GLU A 126 -22.86 -8.94 -3.77
CA GLU A 126 -23.35 -9.84 -4.81
C GLU A 126 -23.41 -9.12 -6.16
N ASN A 127 -22.68 -9.64 -7.14
CA ASN A 127 -22.63 -9.10 -8.52
C ASN A 127 -22.28 -7.61 -8.57
N ALA A 128 -21.58 -7.11 -7.55
CA ALA A 128 -21.18 -5.72 -7.42
C ALA A 128 -20.26 -5.31 -8.58
N SER A 129 -20.29 -4.04 -8.97
CA SER A 129 -19.27 -3.49 -9.86
C SER A 129 -17.91 -3.37 -9.15
N ILE A 130 -16.82 -3.14 -9.90
CA ILE A 130 -15.49 -2.93 -9.30
C ILE A 130 -15.52 -1.74 -8.35
N ARG A 131 -16.22 -0.65 -8.69
CA ARG A 131 -16.38 0.53 -7.83
C ARG A 131 -17.01 0.17 -6.49
N VAL A 132 -18.17 -0.49 -6.51
CA VAL A 132 -18.87 -0.92 -5.29
C VAL A 132 -18.02 -1.93 -4.51
N ALA A 133 -17.33 -2.84 -5.21
CA ALA A 133 -16.44 -3.81 -4.60
C ALA A 133 -15.23 -3.15 -3.91
N LEU A 134 -14.66 -2.07 -4.46
CA LEU A 134 -13.61 -1.30 -3.80
C LEU A 134 -14.16 -0.51 -2.61
N GLN A 135 -15.32 0.14 -2.77
CA GLN A 135 -16.01 0.94 -1.74
C GLN A 135 -16.24 0.13 -0.46
N TYR A 136 -16.85 -1.06 -0.61
CA TYR A 136 -17.19 -1.97 0.50
C TYR A 136 -16.15 -3.05 0.75
N SER A 137 -15.08 -3.10 -0.05
CA SER A 137 -14.01 -4.09 0.06
C SER A 137 -14.50 -5.54 -0.10
N CYS A 138 -15.37 -5.81 -1.08
CA CYS A 138 -15.97 -7.13 -1.34
C CYS A 138 -14.94 -8.18 -1.76
N ASN A 139 -14.67 -9.16 -0.91
CA ASN A 139 -13.75 -10.28 -1.15
C ASN A 139 -14.20 -11.20 -2.28
N ASN A 140 -15.49 -11.54 -2.34
CA ASN A 140 -16.05 -12.45 -3.34
C ASN A 140 -15.75 -11.99 -4.78
N VAL A 141 -15.92 -10.69 -5.05
CA VAL A 141 -15.65 -10.08 -6.36
C VAL A 141 -14.19 -10.24 -6.77
N PHE A 142 -13.27 -9.83 -5.88
CA PHE A 142 -11.84 -9.84 -6.19
C PHE A 142 -11.24 -11.25 -6.22
N ALA A 143 -11.76 -12.16 -5.41
CA ALA A 143 -11.37 -13.57 -5.45
C ALA A 143 -11.81 -14.23 -6.77
N LYS A 144 -13.07 -14.06 -7.19
CA LYS A 144 -13.54 -14.57 -8.48
C LYS A 144 -12.77 -13.95 -9.65
N MET A 145 -12.50 -12.65 -9.57
CA MET A 145 -11.74 -11.91 -10.59
C MET A 145 -10.31 -12.43 -10.73
N ALA A 146 -9.61 -12.68 -9.63
CA ALA A 146 -8.27 -13.25 -9.67
C ALA A 146 -8.25 -14.66 -10.30
N VAL A 147 -9.26 -15.50 -10.01
CA VAL A 147 -9.41 -16.82 -10.64
C VAL A 147 -9.67 -16.70 -12.14
N ALA A 148 -10.53 -15.76 -12.56
CA ALA A 148 -10.86 -15.55 -13.97
C ALA A 148 -9.66 -15.04 -14.78
N LEU A 149 -8.81 -14.21 -14.18
CA LEU A 149 -7.55 -13.75 -14.77
C LEU A 149 -6.49 -14.85 -14.82
N GLY A 150 -6.47 -15.71 -13.80
CA GLY A 150 -5.41 -16.70 -13.60
C GLY A 150 -4.13 -16.08 -13.02
N GLN A 151 -3.28 -16.94 -12.44
CA GLN A 151 -2.07 -16.50 -11.73
C GLN A 151 -1.08 -15.75 -12.64
N ASP A 152 -0.97 -16.11 -13.92
CA ASP A 152 0.02 -15.52 -14.82
C ASP A 152 -0.28 -14.06 -15.14
N LYS A 153 -1.54 -13.72 -15.43
CA LYS A 153 -1.95 -12.33 -15.67
C LYS A 153 -1.87 -11.50 -14.41
N MET A 154 -2.24 -12.08 -13.27
CA MET A 154 -2.10 -11.46 -11.96
C MET A 154 -0.64 -11.15 -11.64
N ARG A 155 0.25 -12.12 -11.86
CA ARG A 155 1.70 -11.97 -11.68
C ARG A 155 2.27 -10.91 -12.59
N ALA A 156 1.95 -10.94 -13.89
CA ALA A 156 2.43 -9.97 -14.86
C ALA A 156 2.01 -8.53 -14.48
N MET A 157 0.77 -8.32 -14.01
CA MET A 157 0.35 -7.01 -13.54
C MET A 157 1.07 -6.60 -12.25
N ALA A 158 1.22 -7.52 -11.28
CA ALA A 158 1.95 -7.25 -10.05
C ALA A 158 3.41 -6.86 -10.32
N GLU A 159 4.08 -7.57 -11.24
CA GLU A 159 5.46 -7.28 -11.66
C GLU A 159 5.60 -5.93 -12.33
N LYS A 160 4.64 -5.50 -13.18
CA LYS A 160 4.61 -4.13 -13.70
C LYS A 160 4.55 -3.08 -12.59
N PHE A 161 3.84 -3.34 -11.50
CA PHE A 161 3.82 -2.42 -10.35
C PHE A 161 5.12 -2.46 -9.52
N GLY A 162 6.01 -3.44 -9.73
CA GLY A 162 7.28 -3.60 -9.01
C GLY A 162 7.35 -4.81 -8.06
N PHE A 163 6.31 -5.64 -7.98
CA PHE A 163 6.41 -6.89 -7.22
C PHE A 163 7.43 -7.83 -7.89
N ASN A 164 8.05 -8.71 -7.09
CA ASN A 164 9.13 -9.61 -7.45
C ASN A 164 10.43 -8.92 -7.91
N ASP A 165 10.54 -7.59 -7.78
CA ASP A 165 11.79 -6.88 -8.04
C ASP A 165 12.74 -6.95 -6.83
N GLU A 166 13.89 -7.59 -7.02
CA GLU A 166 14.96 -7.70 -6.02
C GLU A 166 15.98 -6.55 -6.10
N THR A 167 15.82 -5.66 -7.09
CA THR A 167 16.80 -4.62 -7.45
C THR A 167 16.42 -3.23 -6.95
N GLN A 168 15.18 -3.02 -6.50
CA GLN A 168 14.71 -1.73 -5.98
C GLN A 168 15.59 -1.20 -4.85
N ASP A 169 16.36 -0.14 -5.15
CA ASP A 169 17.29 0.50 -4.22
C ASP A 169 16.98 1.98 -4.07
N VAL A 170 16.64 2.39 -2.84
CA VAL A 170 16.29 3.76 -2.49
C VAL A 170 17.17 4.26 -1.34
N PRO A 171 18.47 4.44 -1.63
CA PRO A 171 19.68 4.10 -0.83
C PRO A 171 19.65 2.99 0.23
N VAL A 172 18.50 2.42 0.53
CA VAL A 172 18.35 1.20 1.29
C VAL A 172 17.59 0.24 0.39
N ARG A 173 18.26 -0.83 -0.06
CA ARG A 173 17.61 -1.88 -0.86
C ARG A 173 16.35 -2.38 -0.20
N ALA A 174 15.21 -2.22 -0.86
CA ALA A 174 13.95 -2.75 -0.36
C ALA A 174 13.99 -4.29 -0.39
N TYR A 175 13.33 -4.93 0.57
CA TYR A 175 13.01 -6.34 0.38
C TYR A 175 11.92 -6.47 -0.69
N PRO A 176 12.02 -7.50 -1.54
CA PRO A 176 11.05 -7.69 -2.60
C PRO A 176 9.66 -7.89 -1.97
N SER A 177 8.69 -7.20 -2.53
CA SER A 177 7.28 -7.55 -2.34
C SER A 177 6.97 -8.70 -3.29
N VAL A 178 6.31 -9.74 -2.83
CA VAL A 178 6.19 -10.99 -3.59
C VAL A 178 4.77 -11.22 -4.05
N TYR A 179 4.62 -11.58 -5.33
CA TYR A 179 3.45 -12.31 -5.83
C TYR A 179 3.87 -13.76 -6.11
N PRO A 180 3.24 -14.76 -5.46
CA PRO A 180 3.66 -16.16 -5.53
C PRO A 180 3.39 -16.80 -6.90
N SER A 181 4.00 -17.97 -7.14
CA SER A 181 3.78 -18.82 -8.31
C SER A 181 3.29 -20.20 -7.92
N ASP A 182 2.98 -21.02 -8.92
CA ASP A 182 2.65 -22.45 -8.78
C ASP A 182 1.45 -22.68 -7.86
N MET A 183 0.44 -21.82 -8.00
CA MET A 183 -0.76 -21.82 -7.19
C MET A 183 -1.89 -22.64 -7.79
N GLU A 184 -2.63 -23.31 -6.92
CA GLU A 184 -3.97 -23.81 -7.22
C GLU A 184 -4.98 -22.65 -7.37
N PRO A 185 -6.07 -22.83 -8.13
CA PRO A 185 -7.06 -21.76 -8.33
C PRO A 185 -7.67 -21.20 -7.02
N SER A 186 -7.82 -22.01 -5.98
CA SER A 186 -8.24 -21.53 -4.65
C SER A 186 -7.21 -20.62 -3.98
N GLN A 187 -5.92 -20.87 -4.19
CA GLN A 187 -4.84 -20.01 -3.71
C GLN A 187 -4.79 -18.72 -4.53
N THR A 188 -4.95 -18.80 -5.86
CA THR A 188 -5.09 -17.61 -6.73
C THR A 188 -6.26 -16.73 -6.26
N ALA A 189 -7.42 -17.31 -5.90
CA ALA A 189 -8.53 -16.57 -5.31
C ALA A 189 -8.14 -15.81 -4.03
N LEU A 190 -7.35 -16.43 -3.13
CA LEU A 190 -6.87 -15.78 -1.92
C LEU A 190 -5.87 -14.66 -2.21
N THR A 191 -5.03 -14.78 -3.25
CA THR A 191 -4.17 -13.67 -3.68
C THR A 191 -4.98 -12.46 -4.16
N GLY A 192 -6.16 -12.69 -4.74
CA GLY A 192 -7.08 -11.63 -5.17
C GLY A 192 -7.53 -10.70 -4.03
N ILE A 193 -7.47 -11.16 -2.79
CA ILE A 193 -7.78 -10.34 -1.60
C ILE A 193 -6.54 -9.95 -0.79
N GLY A 194 -5.34 -10.16 -1.36
CA GLY A 194 -4.05 -9.88 -0.74
C GLY A 194 -3.71 -10.82 0.43
N GLN A 195 -4.17 -12.07 0.37
CA GLN A 195 -3.86 -13.15 1.31
C GLN A 195 -3.12 -14.29 0.58
N PHE A 196 -2.98 -15.46 1.24
CA PHE A 196 -2.03 -16.51 0.87
C PHE A 196 -0.59 -15.98 1.00
N ASP A 197 0.26 -16.19 0.01
CA ASP A 197 1.69 -15.84 0.08
C ASP A 197 2.04 -14.50 -0.61
N VAL A 198 1.03 -13.69 -0.96
CA VAL A 198 1.29 -12.31 -1.41
C VAL A 198 1.79 -11.49 -0.22
N THR A 199 2.93 -10.81 -0.39
CA THR A 199 3.47 -9.91 0.61
C THR A 199 3.90 -8.59 -0.02
N ALA A 200 3.80 -7.49 0.72
CA ALA A 200 4.18 -6.17 0.24
C ALA A 200 4.84 -5.34 1.34
N THR A 201 5.82 -4.53 0.94
CA THR A 201 6.33 -3.43 1.78
C THR A 201 5.43 -2.20 1.62
N PRO A 202 5.40 -1.28 2.62
CA PRO A 202 4.75 0.02 2.45
C PRO A 202 5.26 0.80 1.23
N LEU A 203 6.55 0.73 0.90
CA LEU A 203 7.06 1.33 -0.34
C LEU A 203 6.35 0.78 -1.58
N GLN A 204 6.24 -0.54 -1.71
CA GLN A 204 5.58 -1.16 -2.86
C GLN A 204 4.11 -0.76 -2.98
N VAL A 205 3.39 -0.73 -1.86
CA VAL A 205 1.97 -0.34 -1.85
C VAL A 205 1.81 1.14 -2.21
N ALA A 206 2.74 2.00 -1.77
CA ALA A 206 2.77 3.42 -2.16
C ALA A 206 3.04 3.59 -3.66
N MET A 207 3.93 2.78 -4.25
CA MET A 207 4.20 2.79 -5.71
C MET A 207 2.94 2.46 -6.52
N VAL A 208 2.09 1.53 -6.07
CA VAL A 208 0.80 1.24 -6.73
C VAL A 208 -0.07 2.50 -6.77
N SER A 209 -0.21 3.21 -5.65
CA SER A 209 -1.01 4.44 -5.61
C SER A 209 -0.35 5.60 -6.37
N ALA A 210 0.98 5.68 -6.38
CA ALA A 210 1.72 6.67 -7.15
C ALA A 210 1.47 6.50 -8.66
N ALA A 211 1.57 5.28 -9.18
CA ALA A 211 1.29 4.99 -10.59
C ALA A 211 -0.14 5.38 -10.97
N LEU A 212 -1.14 5.04 -10.14
CA LEU A 212 -2.53 5.41 -10.39
C LEU A 212 -2.75 6.93 -10.31
N ALA A 213 -2.16 7.60 -9.32
CA ALA A 213 -2.22 9.05 -9.15
C ALA A 213 -1.62 9.79 -10.35
N ASN A 214 -0.54 9.26 -10.91
CA ASN A 214 0.20 9.80 -12.05
C ASN A 214 -0.29 9.24 -13.41
N GLY A 215 -1.61 9.06 -13.55
CA GLY A 215 -2.22 8.72 -14.84
C GLY A 215 -1.81 7.37 -15.44
N GLY A 216 -1.34 6.44 -14.61
CA GLY A 216 -0.91 5.09 -15.01
C GLY A 216 0.59 4.95 -15.20
N GLU A 217 1.37 6.00 -14.95
CA GLU A 217 2.82 6.00 -15.09
C GLU A 217 3.52 5.99 -13.73
N LEU A 218 4.47 5.07 -13.54
CA LEU A 218 5.29 4.99 -12.35
C LEU A 218 6.66 5.61 -12.63
N VAL A 219 7.00 6.66 -11.89
CA VAL A 219 8.36 7.22 -11.87
C VAL A 219 9.17 6.45 -10.83
N SER A 220 10.39 6.02 -11.20
CA SER A 220 11.28 5.23 -10.33
C SER A 220 11.48 5.92 -8.98
N PRO A 221 11.12 5.26 -7.86
CA PRO A 221 11.16 5.92 -6.56
C PRO A 221 12.60 6.15 -6.11
N HIS A 222 12.88 7.30 -5.51
CA HIS A 222 14.22 7.62 -5.00
C HIS A 222 14.17 8.53 -3.78
N MET A 223 15.08 8.30 -2.83
CA MET A 223 15.16 9.07 -1.57
C MET A 223 16.17 10.23 -1.66
N VAL A 224 17.21 10.07 -2.46
CA VAL A 224 18.28 11.05 -2.71
C VAL A 224 17.96 11.77 -4.00
N SER A 225 17.92 13.10 -3.99
CA SER A 225 17.74 13.91 -5.20
C SER A 225 19.05 14.07 -5.99
N ARG A 226 20.17 14.31 -5.29
CA ARG A 226 21.46 14.57 -5.93
C ARG A 226 22.63 14.16 -5.04
N VAL A 227 23.72 13.72 -5.68
CA VAL A 227 25.03 13.53 -5.05
C VAL A 227 25.98 14.60 -5.60
N THR A 228 26.68 15.30 -4.71
CA THR A 228 27.64 16.34 -5.07
C THR A 228 29.02 16.03 -4.51
N ASP A 229 30.07 16.50 -5.19
CA ASP A 229 31.41 16.55 -4.62
C ASP A 229 31.57 17.71 -3.61
N SER A 230 32.76 17.83 -3.02
CA SER A 230 33.08 18.88 -2.04
C SER A 230 33.10 20.31 -2.63
N GLY A 231 33.24 20.44 -3.95
CA GLY A 231 33.19 21.71 -4.67
C GLY A 231 31.78 22.11 -5.10
N GLY A 232 30.77 21.27 -4.82
CA GLY A 232 29.39 21.48 -5.26
C GLY A 232 29.11 20.99 -6.68
N GLY A 233 30.07 20.31 -7.32
CA GLY A 233 29.87 19.67 -8.62
C GLY A 233 28.89 18.51 -8.51
N VAL A 234 27.93 18.43 -9.43
CA VAL A 234 26.92 17.37 -9.46
C VAL A 234 27.53 16.09 -10.03
N LEU A 235 27.56 15.03 -9.23
CA LEU A 235 28.06 13.70 -9.62
C LEU A 235 26.95 12.79 -10.12
N LYS A 236 25.75 12.92 -9.55
CA LYS A 236 24.56 12.18 -9.94
C LYS A 236 23.31 12.97 -9.60
N ASP A 237 22.36 13.05 -10.52
CA ASP A 237 21.10 13.75 -10.35
C ASP A 237 19.93 12.78 -10.55
N TYR A 238 19.39 12.28 -9.45
CA TYR A 238 18.34 11.26 -9.46
C TYR A 238 17.00 11.82 -9.94
N ASP A 239 16.76 13.12 -9.81
CA ASP A 239 15.56 13.74 -10.35
C ASP A 239 15.61 13.72 -11.88
N ALA A 240 16.75 14.13 -12.46
CA ALA A 240 16.96 14.17 -13.90
C ALA A 240 17.15 12.79 -14.55
N GLU A 241 17.69 11.81 -13.80
CA GLU A 241 17.95 10.44 -14.26
C GLU A 241 16.80 9.47 -13.94
N SER A 242 15.72 9.94 -13.32
CA SER A 242 14.55 9.10 -13.01
C SER A 242 13.94 8.50 -14.28
N THR A 243 13.50 7.24 -14.18
CA THR A 243 12.85 6.54 -15.29
C THR A 243 11.35 6.48 -15.07
N THR A 244 10.58 6.69 -16.13
CA THR A 244 9.12 6.59 -16.10
C THR A 244 8.67 5.39 -16.93
N GLU A 245 7.84 4.54 -16.35
CA GLU A 245 7.24 3.40 -17.03
C GLU A 245 5.71 3.48 -17.00
N ARG A 246 5.05 3.14 -18.11
CA ARG A 246 3.60 3.01 -18.15
C ARG A 246 3.16 1.64 -17.64
N ILE A 247 2.52 1.64 -16.47
CA ILE A 247 2.06 0.43 -15.79
C ILE A 247 0.69 0.00 -16.31
N VAL A 248 -0.22 0.97 -16.40
CA VAL A 248 -1.60 0.80 -16.91
C VAL A 248 -1.93 1.92 -17.89
N SER A 249 -2.98 1.74 -18.69
CA SER A 249 -3.50 2.82 -19.52
C SER A 249 -4.01 4.00 -18.67
N ALA A 250 -3.97 5.20 -19.25
CA ALA A 250 -4.52 6.40 -18.61
C ALA A 250 -6.02 6.25 -18.28
N SER A 251 -6.77 5.53 -19.12
CA SER A 251 -8.18 5.24 -18.87
C SER A 251 -8.36 4.33 -17.65
N THR A 252 -7.57 3.25 -17.53
CA THR A 252 -7.60 2.39 -16.34
C THR A 252 -7.24 3.18 -15.08
N ALA A 253 -6.19 4.01 -15.13
CA ALA A 253 -5.79 4.85 -14.00
C ALA A 253 -6.91 5.84 -13.59
N GLU A 254 -7.55 6.50 -14.54
CA GLU A 254 -8.67 7.41 -14.30
C GLU A 254 -9.86 6.69 -13.64
N GLN A 255 -10.26 5.54 -14.17
CA GLN A 255 -11.36 4.76 -13.63
C GLN A 255 -11.07 4.26 -12.21
N LEU A 256 -9.86 3.77 -11.95
CA LEU A 256 -9.45 3.32 -10.63
C LEU A 256 -9.35 4.47 -9.63
N ARG A 257 -8.79 5.62 -10.03
CA ARG A 257 -8.79 6.84 -9.21
C ARG A 257 -10.20 7.27 -8.83
N SER A 258 -11.11 7.29 -9.79
CA SER A 258 -12.53 7.58 -9.54
C SER A 258 -13.14 6.59 -8.54
N ALA A 259 -12.88 5.29 -8.69
CA ALA A 259 -13.38 4.28 -7.76
C ALA A 259 -12.76 4.41 -6.36
N MET A 260 -11.47 4.73 -6.27
CA MET A 260 -10.75 5.01 -5.02
C MET A 260 -11.31 6.23 -4.28
N GLN A 261 -11.77 7.26 -4.99
CA GLN A 261 -12.45 8.41 -4.39
C GLN A 261 -13.74 7.99 -3.70
N THR A 262 -14.56 7.13 -4.33
CA THR A 262 -15.78 6.58 -3.71
C THR A 262 -15.49 5.84 -2.40
N VAL A 263 -14.33 5.17 -2.27
CA VAL A 263 -13.92 4.53 -1.00
C VAL A 263 -13.77 5.54 0.13
N VAL A 264 -13.27 6.73 -0.17
CA VAL A 264 -13.03 7.80 0.81
C VAL A 264 -14.30 8.61 1.06
N GLU A 265 -15.06 8.93 0.01
CA GLU A 265 -16.25 9.78 0.10
C GLU A 265 -17.49 9.08 0.64
N GLU A 266 -17.59 7.77 0.45
CA GLU A 266 -18.82 7.01 0.74
C GLU A 266 -18.55 5.62 1.32
N GLY A 267 -17.29 5.24 1.46
CA GLY A 267 -16.90 3.87 1.77
C GLY A 267 -16.04 3.73 3.00
N THR A 268 -15.26 2.66 2.97
CA THR A 268 -14.44 2.21 4.10
C THR A 268 -13.26 3.13 4.44
N GLY A 269 -12.93 4.15 3.65
CA GLY A 269 -11.75 5.01 3.82
C GLY A 269 -12.03 6.44 4.29
N SER A 270 -13.20 6.69 4.91
CA SER A 270 -13.70 8.04 5.21
C SER A 270 -12.81 8.92 6.06
N ASN A 271 -11.97 8.36 6.93
CA ASN A 271 -11.08 9.14 7.79
C ASN A 271 -9.91 9.78 7.02
N ALA A 272 -9.68 9.39 5.76
CA ALA A 272 -8.65 9.97 4.92
C ALA A 272 -9.06 11.29 4.24
N ARG A 273 -10.33 11.72 4.35
CA ARG A 273 -10.81 12.95 3.70
C ARG A 273 -10.04 14.18 4.14
N ILE A 274 -9.67 15.00 3.16
CA ILE A 274 -9.02 16.30 3.33
C ILE A 274 -9.93 17.34 2.67
N ALA A 275 -10.26 18.41 3.39
CA ALA A 275 -11.05 19.49 2.82
C ALA A 275 -10.21 20.26 1.78
N GLY A 276 -10.78 20.54 0.61
CA GLY A 276 -10.08 21.25 -0.48
C GLY A 276 -9.04 20.41 -1.23
N ALA A 277 -9.11 19.07 -1.13
CA ALA A 277 -8.29 18.17 -1.91
C ALA A 277 -9.12 16.98 -2.40
N THR A 278 -8.82 16.49 -3.60
CA THR A 278 -9.35 15.21 -4.09
C THR A 278 -8.55 14.09 -3.45
N VAL A 279 -9.21 13.17 -2.75
CA VAL A 279 -8.56 12.04 -2.07
C VAL A 279 -9.15 10.73 -2.54
N GLY A 280 -8.31 9.84 -3.05
CA GLY A 280 -8.66 8.46 -3.33
C GLY A 280 -7.88 7.51 -2.42
N GLY A 281 -8.48 6.40 -2.01
CA GLY A 281 -7.77 5.42 -1.21
C GLY A 281 -8.38 4.03 -1.19
N LYS A 282 -7.71 3.13 -0.46
CA LYS A 282 -8.17 1.79 -0.19
C LYS A 282 -7.67 1.30 1.17
N THR A 283 -8.60 0.86 2.01
CA THR A 283 -8.30 0.13 3.25
C THR A 283 -7.83 -1.30 2.96
N GLY A 284 -6.94 -1.81 3.81
CA GLY A 284 -6.60 -3.22 3.89
C GLY A 284 -6.67 -3.71 5.33
N THR A 285 -7.21 -4.91 5.51
CA THR A 285 -7.10 -5.67 6.76
C THR A 285 -6.57 -7.03 6.37
N ALA A 286 -5.40 -7.41 6.87
CA ALA A 286 -4.79 -8.69 6.56
C ALA A 286 -4.77 -9.60 7.80
N GLN A 287 -5.42 -10.75 7.68
CA GLN A 287 -5.53 -11.75 8.73
C GLN A 287 -4.20 -12.47 8.94
N ARG A 288 -3.91 -12.84 10.20
CA ARG A 288 -2.66 -13.51 10.60
C ARG A 288 -2.82 -14.42 11.80
N GLY A 289 -1.89 -15.36 11.92
CA GLY A 289 -1.92 -16.42 12.93
C GLY A 289 -2.85 -17.57 12.50
N GLU A 290 -2.57 -18.77 13.01
CA GLU A 290 -3.43 -19.93 12.78
C GLU A 290 -4.85 -19.62 13.29
N ASN A 291 -5.86 -19.93 12.49
CA ASN A 291 -7.27 -19.60 12.74
C ASN A 291 -7.49 -18.12 13.11
N ASN A 292 -6.66 -17.24 12.53
CA ASN A 292 -6.62 -15.81 12.81
C ASN A 292 -6.42 -15.48 14.30
N SER A 293 -5.61 -16.26 15.01
CA SER A 293 -5.32 -16.08 16.44
C SER A 293 -4.60 -14.78 16.81
N LYS A 294 -4.05 -14.04 15.84
CA LYS A 294 -3.33 -12.79 16.05
C LYS A 294 -4.13 -11.59 15.53
N SER A 295 -3.91 -10.40 16.10
CA SER A 295 -4.48 -9.14 15.58
C SER A 295 -4.06 -8.93 14.12
N PRO A 296 -4.98 -8.51 13.24
CA PRO A 296 -4.69 -8.31 11.83
C PRO A 296 -3.75 -7.13 11.58
N TYR A 297 -3.16 -7.07 10.39
CA TYR A 297 -2.46 -5.87 9.93
C TYR A 297 -3.47 -4.86 9.38
N ALA A 298 -3.40 -3.61 9.84
CA ALA A 298 -4.19 -2.51 9.31
C ALA A 298 -3.38 -1.75 8.26
N TRP A 299 -3.89 -1.75 7.04
CA TRP A 299 -3.30 -1.07 5.90
C TRP A 299 -4.20 0.07 5.42
N PHE A 300 -3.58 1.12 4.90
CA PHE A 300 -4.27 2.09 4.07
C PHE A 300 -3.33 2.55 2.97
N THR A 301 -3.83 2.63 1.74
CA THR A 301 -3.11 3.21 0.62
C THR A 301 -3.97 4.30 -0.01
N SER A 302 -3.36 5.39 -0.44
CA SER A 302 -4.09 6.54 -0.94
C SER A 302 -3.25 7.42 -1.84
N TYR A 303 -3.94 8.33 -2.51
CA TYR A 303 -3.36 9.52 -3.08
C TYR A 303 -4.22 10.73 -2.73
N ALA A 304 -3.62 11.91 -2.77
CA ALA A 304 -4.34 13.17 -2.70
C ALA A 304 -3.79 14.16 -3.73
N GLU A 305 -4.67 15.02 -4.23
CA GLU A 305 -4.37 16.10 -5.17
C GLU A 305 -5.03 17.38 -4.68
N SER A 306 -4.24 18.45 -4.51
CA SER A 306 -4.75 19.78 -4.16
C SER A 306 -5.36 20.48 -5.38
N ASP A 307 -6.13 21.54 -5.14
CA ASP A 307 -6.65 22.41 -6.21
C ASP A 307 -5.54 23.06 -7.06
N SER A 308 -4.32 23.18 -6.52
CA SER A 308 -3.13 23.67 -7.24
C SER A 308 -2.43 22.60 -8.08
N GLY A 309 -2.91 21.35 -8.07
CA GLY A 309 -2.35 20.23 -8.81
C GLY A 309 -1.20 19.50 -8.11
N LYS A 310 -0.86 19.86 -6.86
CA LYS A 310 0.17 19.15 -6.08
C LYS A 310 -0.36 17.78 -5.69
N LYS A 311 0.45 16.73 -5.90
CA LYS A 311 0.05 15.33 -5.65
C LYS A 311 0.96 14.65 -4.65
N VAL A 312 0.40 13.66 -3.97
CA VAL A 312 1.12 12.76 -3.07
C VAL A 312 0.42 11.40 -3.06
N ALA A 313 1.19 10.31 -3.09
CA ALA A 313 0.72 8.95 -2.82
C ALA A 313 1.29 8.46 -1.50
N VAL A 314 0.47 7.81 -0.68
CA VAL A 314 0.85 7.36 0.66
C VAL A 314 0.39 5.92 0.88
N ALA A 315 1.25 5.11 1.49
CA ALA A 315 0.84 3.83 2.07
C ALA A 315 1.25 3.75 3.53
N VAL A 316 0.37 3.19 4.35
CA VAL A 316 0.54 3.05 5.79
C VAL A 316 0.23 1.60 6.19
N LEU A 317 1.07 1.07 7.06
CA LEU A 317 0.92 -0.22 7.72
C LEU A 317 0.97 0.00 9.23
N VAL A 318 0.00 -0.54 9.95
CA VAL A 318 -0.01 -0.62 11.41
C VAL A 318 -0.15 -2.08 11.83
N GLU A 319 0.78 -2.55 12.66
CA GLU A 319 0.83 -3.93 13.17
C GLU A 319 0.07 -4.16 14.47
N GLN A 320 -0.40 -3.08 15.11
CA GLN A 320 -0.60 -2.99 16.56
C GLN A 320 -1.40 -4.15 17.19
N SER A 321 -0.96 -4.51 18.40
CA SER A 321 -1.15 -5.79 19.08
C SER A 321 -1.98 -5.73 20.37
N ASP A 322 -2.60 -4.59 20.68
CA ASP A 322 -3.24 -4.27 21.96
C ASP A 322 -4.70 -3.78 21.84
N ALA A 323 -5.15 -3.36 20.66
CA ALA A 323 -6.56 -3.02 20.40
C ALA A 323 -7.44 -4.28 20.27
N ALA A 324 -8.73 -4.14 20.60
CA ALA A 324 -9.70 -5.21 20.31
C ALA A 324 -9.70 -5.48 18.79
N ARG A 325 -9.71 -6.75 18.40
CA ARG A 325 -9.61 -7.18 16.99
C ARG A 325 -10.61 -6.47 16.06
N SER A 326 -11.81 -6.15 16.57
CA SER A 326 -12.86 -5.42 15.86
C SER A 326 -12.54 -3.94 15.59
N GLU A 327 -11.57 -3.37 16.29
CA GLU A 327 -11.16 -1.96 16.19
C GLU A 327 -9.95 -1.78 15.26
N VAL A 328 -9.25 -2.87 14.93
CA VAL A 328 -8.11 -2.86 14.00
C VAL A 328 -8.63 -2.79 12.57
N SER A 329 -8.82 -1.57 12.08
CA SER A 329 -9.21 -1.30 10.70
C SER A 329 -8.24 -0.34 10.03
N GLY A 330 -8.07 -0.51 8.72
CA GLY A 330 -7.34 0.46 7.89
C GLY A 330 -7.88 1.89 8.04
N ASN A 331 -9.18 2.07 8.21
CA ASN A 331 -9.80 3.38 8.37
C ASN A 331 -9.53 4.02 9.74
N GLY A 332 -9.53 3.22 10.80
CA GLY A 332 -9.34 3.71 12.17
C GLY A 332 -7.88 4.01 12.50
N LEU A 333 -6.95 3.16 12.04
CA LEU A 333 -5.55 3.22 12.45
C LEU A 333 -4.63 3.81 11.38
N ALA A 334 -4.79 3.40 10.13
CA ALA A 334 -3.84 3.73 9.06
C ALA A 334 -4.25 4.97 8.25
N ALA A 335 -5.55 5.17 7.98
CA ALA A 335 -6.05 6.32 7.24
C ALA A 335 -5.75 7.69 7.91
N PRO A 336 -5.82 7.86 9.25
CA PRO A 336 -5.44 9.13 9.88
C PRO A 336 -3.95 9.46 9.72
N VAL A 337 -3.07 8.44 9.73
CA VAL A 337 -1.64 8.62 9.46
C VAL A 337 -1.42 9.05 8.01
N ALA A 338 -2.12 8.40 7.07
CA ALA A 338 -2.05 8.77 5.67
C ALA A 338 -2.54 10.21 5.45
N LYS A 339 -3.66 10.58 6.08
CA LYS A 339 -4.19 11.94 6.06
C LYS A 339 -3.18 12.97 6.55
N ALA A 340 -2.53 12.73 7.69
CA ALA A 340 -1.52 13.67 8.23
C ALA A 340 -0.34 13.86 7.26
N ALA A 341 0.16 12.78 6.66
CA ALA A 341 1.21 12.85 5.66
C ALA A 341 0.75 13.60 4.40
N MET A 342 -0.47 13.33 3.91
CA MET A 342 -1.04 13.97 2.73
C MET A 342 -1.27 15.47 2.97
N GLU A 343 -1.87 15.86 4.11
CA GLU A 343 -2.07 17.26 4.47
C GLU A 343 -0.74 18.03 4.59
N ALA A 344 0.31 17.40 5.11
CA ALA A 344 1.63 18.01 5.16
C ALA A 344 2.22 18.17 3.75
N ALA A 345 2.08 17.16 2.88
CA ALA A 345 2.61 17.18 1.53
C ALA A 345 1.87 18.17 0.63
N LEU A 346 0.59 18.42 0.86
CA LEU A 346 -0.23 19.34 0.06
C LEU A 346 -0.10 20.82 0.45
N ARG A 347 0.58 21.16 1.56
CA ARG A 347 0.85 22.56 1.94
C ARG A 347 1.83 23.20 0.97
N ASP A 348 1.63 24.50 0.73
CA ASP A 348 2.56 25.35 -0.03
C ASP A 348 3.85 25.64 0.75
#